data_AF-A0A847ZRP6-F1
#
_entry.id   AF-A0A847ZRP6-F1
#
_cell.length_a   1.000
_cell.length_b   1.000
_cell.length_c   1.000
_cell.angle_alpha   90.00
_cell.angle_beta   90.00
_cell.angle_gamma   90.00
#
_symmetry.space_group_name_H-M   'P 1'
#
loop_
_entity.id
_entity.type
_entity.pdbx_description
1 polymer ?
#
loop_
_entity_poly.entity_id
_entity_poly.type
_entity_poly.pdbx_seq_one_letter_code
_entity_poly.pdbx_strand_id
1 'polypeptide(L)'
;PSKNRHFIADGAGIAPFGVTAGEVNLDTTDQLKMGVIDAIRTTMDQIALPPPPVRFEGDSAADDEPLRVLLVSPAQYSAFATDPNFRQFQAAAMARAQQAKMHPLFLGSIGLWNGVLIVKMPRPIRFYAGDTIKYAANFSDSTETSCVVPASFGTNFAVDRAILLGGQAIGEALASSDKSSIPFFWSEKELDHGDKVELLIGAIRGVAKIRFEIDAGNDGKQITDYGAVAIDTAVPIIGARK
;
A
#
# COMPACT_ATOMS: atom_id res chain seq x y z
N PRO A 1 6.96 -6.55 4.45
CA PRO A 1 5.81 -7.30 3.88
C PRO A 1 6.05 -8.80 4.01
N SER A 2 5.00 -9.60 4.21
CA SER A 2 5.11 -11.06 4.20
C SER A 2 5.53 -11.57 2.81
N LYS A 3 6.19 -12.73 2.76
CA LYS A 3 6.74 -13.28 1.50
C LYS A 3 5.69 -13.43 0.41
N ASN A 4 4.47 -13.81 0.77
CA ASN A 4 3.34 -13.99 -0.15
C ASN A 4 2.55 -12.71 -0.46
N ARG A 5 2.97 -11.54 0.06
CA ARG A 5 2.38 -10.22 -0.18
C ARG A 5 3.43 -9.17 -0.61
N HIS A 6 4.55 -9.65 -1.13
CA HIS A 6 5.62 -8.82 -1.68
C HIS A 6 5.90 -9.25 -3.12
N PHE A 7 5.63 -8.36 -4.05
CA PHE A 7 5.80 -8.58 -5.48
C PHE A 7 6.73 -7.53 -6.08
N ILE A 8 7.28 -7.87 -7.24
CA ILE A 8 8.06 -6.99 -8.11
C ILE A 8 7.39 -6.95 -9.48
N ALA A 9 7.52 -5.84 -10.20
CA ALA A 9 7.20 -5.83 -11.62
C ALA A 9 8.18 -6.72 -12.40
N ASP A 10 7.67 -7.41 -13.42
CA ASP A 10 8.45 -8.23 -14.34
C ASP A 10 7.86 -8.06 -15.75
N GLY A 11 8.47 -7.17 -16.53
CA GLY A 11 7.98 -6.77 -17.85
C GLY A 11 6.56 -6.21 -17.82
N ALA A 12 5.59 -7.01 -18.29
CA ALA A 12 4.17 -6.66 -18.30
C ALA A 12 3.37 -7.37 -17.20
N GLY A 13 4.03 -8.06 -16.28
CA GLY A 13 3.40 -8.82 -15.20
C GLY A 13 3.90 -8.43 -13.81
N ILE A 14 3.56 -9.27 -12.83
CA ILE A 14 4.17 -9.24 -11.50
C ILE A 14 4.70 -10.63 -11.14
N ALA A 15 5.82 -10.65 -10.43
CA ALA A 15 6.43 -11.85 -9.89
C ALA A 15 6.58 -11.72 -8.36
N PRO A 16 6.61 -12.84 -7.60
CA PRO A 16 6.97 -12.80 -6.19
C PRO A 16 8.35 -12.14 -6.00
N PHE A 17 8.55 -11.43 -4.89
CA PHE A 17 9.81 -10.76 -4.62
C PHE A 17 11.00 -11.75 -4.66
N GLY A 18 11.90 -11.54 -5.61
CA GLY A 18 13.07 -12.36 -5.89
C GLY A 18 14.37 -11.61 -5.66
N VAL A 19 15.41 -12.35 -5.30
CA VAL A 19 16.77 -11.84 -5.10
C VAL A 19 17.73 -12.71 -5.89
N THR A 20 18.58 -12.09 -6.68
CA THR A 20 19.61 -12.74 -7.49
C THR A 20 20.97 -12.16 -7.11
N ALA A 21 21.91 -13.01 -6.71
CA ALA A 21 23.26 -12.60 -6.29
C ALA A 21 23.31 -11.48 -5.22
N GLY A 22 22.30 -11.42 -4.32
CA GLY A 22 22.21 -10.43 -3.25
C GLY A 22 21.54 -9.11 -3.64
N GLU A 23 21.13 -8.96 -4.89
CA GLU A 23 20.41 -7.80 -5.41
C GLU A 23 18.94 -8.15 -5.65
N VAL A 24 18.02 -7.17 -5.53
CA VAL A 24 16.62 -7.38 -5.94
C VAL A 24 16.56 -7.68 -7.45
N ASN A 25 15.78 -8.68 -7.84
CA ASN A 25 15.68 -9.14 -9.22
C ASN A 25 14.78 -8.23 -10.07
N LEU A 26 15.21 -6.99 -10.30
CA LEU A 26 14.42 -5.95 -10.96
C LEU A 26 15.31 -5.17 -11.94
N ASP A 27 14.82 -4.92 -13.16
CA ASP A 27 15.51 -4.15 -14.19
C ASP A 27 14.84 -2.78 -14.41
N THR A 28 15.57 -1.86 -15.02
CA THR A 28 15.15 -0.50 -15.37
C THR A 28 13.91 -0.44 -16.28
N THR A 29 13.58 -1.54 -16.96
CA THR A 29 12.41 -1.69 -17.82
C THR A 29 11.14 -2.12 -17.07
N ASP A 30 11.27 -2.63 -15.84
CA ASP A 30 10.21 -3.13 -14.96
C ASP A 30 9.46 -1.98 -14.26
N GLN A 31 8.86 -1.14 -15.09
CA GLN A 31 8.11 0.04 -14.67
C GLN A 31 6.63 -0.29 -14.51
N LEU A 32 5.94 0.54 -13.71
CA LEU A 32 4.49 0.42 -13.53
C LEU A 32 3.74 0.77 -14.84
N LYS A 33 3.36 -0.26 -15.59
CA LYS A 33 2.60 -0.18 -16.86
C LYS A 33 1.21 -0.81 -16.72
N MET A 34 0.36 -0.65 -17.72
CA MET A 34 -1.01 -1.21 -17.72
C MET A 34 -1.03 -2.72 -17.47
N GLY A 35 -0.16 -3.49 -18.14
CA GLY A 35 -0.06 -4.94 -17.93
C GLY A 35 0.24 -5.31 -16.47
N VAL A 36 1.07 -4.51 -15.78
CA VAL A 36 1.38 -4.73 -14.36
C VAL A 36 0.12 -4.55 -13.50
N ILE A 37 -0.74 -3.57 -13.80
CA ILE A 37 -2.01 -3.37 -13.08
C ILE A 37 -2.96 -4.56 -13.32
N ASP A 38 -3.06 -5.05 -14.55
CA ASP A 38 -3.86 -6.23 -14.87
C ASP A 38 -3.35 -7.50 -14.19
N ALA A 39 -2.04 -7.66 -14.14
CA ALA A 39 -1.40 -8.76 -13.45
C ALA A 39 -1.60 -8.67 -11.93
N ILE A 40 -1.55 -7.46 -11.35
CA ILE A 40 -1.91 -7.23 -9.94
C ILE A 40 -3.34 -7.70 -9.71
N ARG A 41 -4.31 -7.25 -10.51
CA ARG A 41 -5.70 -7.65 -10.32
C ARG A 41 -5.88 -9.16 -10.42
N THR A 42 -5.34 -9.77 -11.47
CA THR A 42 -5.44 -11.21 -11.74
C THR A 42 -4.83 -12.03 -10.60
N THR A 43 -3.62 -11.66 -10.16
CA THR A 43 -2.94 -12.34 -9.06
C THR A 43 -3.73 -12.18 -7.77
N MET A 44 -4.25 -10.97 -7.49
CA MET A 44 -5.03 -10.73 -6.28
C MET A 44 -6.33 -11.52 -6.24
N ASP A 45 -6.95 -11.86 -7.37
CA ASP A 45 -8.16 -12.67 -7.38
C ASP A 45 -7.87 -14.19 -7.27
N GLN A 46 -6.62 -14.61 -7.53
CA GLN A 46 -6.20 -16.02 -7.47
C GLN A 46 -5.57 -16.42 -6.13
N ILE A 47 -5.07 -15.49 -5.34
CA ILE A 47 -4.39 -15.81 -4.06
C ILE A 47 -5.36 -16.32 -3.00
N ALA A 48 -4.86 -17.23 -2.15
CA ALA A 48 -5.53 -17.62 -0.93
C ALA A 48 -5.69 -16.37 -0.03
N LEU A 49 -6.95 -16.02 0.23
CA LEU A 49 -7.38 -14.83 0.98
C LEU A 49 -6.94 -13.50 0.35
N PRO A 50 -7.67 -13.02 -0.67
CA PRO A 50 -7.36 -11.76 -1.32
C PRO A 50 -7.58 -10.58 -0.35
N PRO A 51 -6.84 -9.46 -0.51
CA PRO A 51 -7.13 -8.22 0.21
C PRO A 51 -8.62 -7.88 0.05
N PRO A 52 -9.35 -7.64 1.16
CA PRO A 52 -10.77 -7.32 1.07
C PRO A 52 -10.96 -6.05 0.25
N PRO A 53 -12.05 -5.92 -0.51
CA PRO A 53 -12.29 -4.72 -1.29
C PRO A 53 -12.52 -3.50 -0.39
N VAL A 54 -12.14 -2.33 -0.89
CA VAL A 54 -12.44 -1.03 -0.29
C VAL A 54 -13.86 -0.66 -0.70
N ARG A 55 -14.72 -0.38 0.30
CA ARG A 55 -16.10 0.04 0.11
C ARG A 55 -16.24 1.48 0.57
N PHE A 56 -16.72 2.35 -0.30
CA PHE A 56 -17.02 3.73 0.06
C PHE A 56 -18.48 3.85 0.46
N GLU A 57 -18.77 4.72 1.43
CA GLU A 57 -20.14 4.96 1.84
C GLU A 57 -20.96 5.56 0.69
N GLY A 58 -22.10 4.94 0.39
CA GLY A 58 -22.99 5.39 -0.67
C GLY A 58 -22.60 4.98 -2.09
N ASP A 59 -21.52 4.21 -2.26
CA ASP A 59 -21.16 3.61 -3.54
C ASP A 59 -22.09 2.44 -3.89
N SER A 60 -23.00 2.69 -4.84
CA SER A 60 -24.04 1.74 -5.23
C SER A 60 -23.50 0.48 -5.93
N ALA A 61 -22.27 0.53 -6.45
CA ALA A 61 -21.68 -0.58 -7.21
C ALA A 61 -20.53 -1.25 -6.43
N ALA A 62 -20.44 -1.03 -5.12
CA ALA A 62 -19.39 -1.56 -4.24
C ALA A 62 -19.36 -3.09 -4.16
N ASP A 63 -20.52 -3.73 -4.30
CA ASP A 63 -20.65 -5.19 -4.26
C ASP A 63 -20.40 -5.84 -5.63
N ASP A 64 -20.87 -5.23 -6.72
CA ASP A 64 -20.74 -5.78 -8.07
C ASP A 64 -19.34 -5.56 -8.68
N GLU A 65 -18.72 -4.41 -8.40
CA GLU A 65 -17.40 -4.04 -8.91
C GLU A 65 -16.45 -3.72 -7.75
N PRO A 66 -15.80 -4.75 -7.16
CA PRO A 66 -14.97 -4.58 -5.98
C PRO A 66 -13.69 -3.78 -6.28
N LEU A 67 -13.48 -2.73 -5.50
CA LEU A 67 -12.34 -1.81 -5.63
C LEU A 67 -11.18 -2.16 -4.69
N ARG A 68 -9.95 -1.92 -5.14
CA ARG A 68 -8.74 -1.89 -4.31
C ARG A 68 -7.94 -0.64 -4.63
N VAL A 69 -7.29 -0.04 -3.65
CA VAL A 69 -6.58 1.24 -3.84
C VAL A 69 -5.10 0.98 -3.99
N LEU A 70 -4.53 1.24 -5.16
CA LEU A 70 -3.09 1.20 -5.38
C LEU A 70 -2.51 2.59 -5.13
N LEU A 71 -1.84 2.73 -4.00
CA LEU A 71 -1.02 3.88 -3.71
C LEU A 71 0.28 3.77 -4.51
N VAL A 72 0.62 4.81 -5.26
CA VAL A 72 1.81 4.86 -6.14
C VAL A 72 2.60 6.14 -5.91
N SER A 73 3.91 6.10 -6.14
CA SER A 73 4.72 7.31 -6.13
C SER A 73 4.35 8.26 -7.28
N PRO A 74 4.69 9.56 -7.18
CA PRO A 74 4.53 10.48 -8.30
C PRO A 74 5.27 10.03 -9.56
N ALA A 75 6.44 9.37 -9.43
CA ALA A 75 7.21 8.89 -10.57
C ALA A 75 6.56 7.67 -11.23
N GLN A 76 6.08 6.71 -10.42
CA GLN A 76 5.30 5.57 -10.90
C GLN A 76 4.03 6.02 -11.63
N TYR A 77 3.31 6.98 -11.05
CA TYR A 77 2.12 7.54 -11.71
C TYR A 77 2.47 8.22 -13.03
N SER A 78 3.55 9.01 -13.09
CA SER A 78 3.94 9.68 -14.32
C SER A 78 4.30 8.67 -15.42
N ALA A 79 4.99 7.58 -15.08
CA ALA A 79 5.26 6.49 -16.03
C ALA A 79 3.95 5.86 -16.53
N PHE A 80 3.02 5.55 -15.62
CA PHE A 80 1.69 5.02 -15.98
C PHE A 80 0.87 5.99 -16.84
N ALA A 81 0.92 7.29 -16.54
CA ALA A 81 0.14 8.31 -17.23
C ALA A 81 0.59 8.60 -18.67
N THR A 82 1.74 8.07 -19.10
CA THR A 82 2.19 8.15 -20.50
C THR A 82 1.38 7.24 -21.44
N ASP A 83 0.59 6.30 -20.90
CA ASP A 83 -0.24 5.43 -21.71
C ASP A 83 -1.29 6.22 -22.52
N PRO A 84 -1.43 5.99 -23.84
CA PRO A 84 -2.43 6.69 -24.66
C PRO A 84 -3.87 6.54 -24.14
N ASN A 85 -4.17 5.43 -23.46
CA ASN A 85 -5.49 5.15 -22.90
C ASN A 85 -5.71 5.76 -21.52
N PHE A 86 -4.73 6.47 -20.95
CA PHE A 86 -4.80 7.01 -19.60
C PHE A 86 -6.05 7.89 -19.36
N ARG A 87 -6.49 8.64 -20.38
CA ARG A 87 -7.72 9.44 -20.33
C ARG A 87 -8.98 8.62 -20.10
N GLN A 88 -9.04 7.39 -20.62
CA GLN A 88 -10.15 6.48 -20.39
C GLN A 88 -10.21 6.03 -18.93
N PHE A 89 -9.07 5.79 -18.28
CA PHE A 89 -9.01 5.44 -16.86
C PHE A 89 -9.47 6.59 -15.96
N GLN A 90 -9.18 7.83 -16.34
CA GLN A 90 -9.72 9.01 -15.64
C GLN A 90 -11.24 9.10 -15.81
N ALA A 91 -11.76 8.82 -17.00
CA ALA A 91 -13.20 8.80 -17.25
C ALA A 91 -13.90 7.70 -16.45
N ALA A 92 -13.33 6.49 -16.38
CA ALA A 92 -13.84 5.38 -15.57
C ALA A 92 -13.85 5.75 -14.07
N ALA A 93 -12.79 6.40 -13.58
CA ALA A 93 -12.73 6.90 -12.21
C ALA A 93 -13.84 7.92 -11.91
N MET A 94 -14.10 8.84 -12.84
CA MET A 94 -15.18 9.84 -12.71
C MET A 94 -16.58 9.20 -12.74
N ALA A 95 -16.80 8.19 -13.60
CA ALA A 95 -18.06 7.46 -13.63
C ALA A 95 -18.32 6.75 -12.30
N ARG A 96 -17.29 6.12 -11.73
CA ARG A 96 -17.39 5.51 -10.40
C ARG A 96 -17.58 6.54 -9.29
N ALA A 97 -16.94 7.70 -9.39
CA ALA A 97 -17.11 8.79 -8.42
C ALA A 97 -18.57 9.24 -8.33
N GLN A 98 -19.30 9.32 -9.45
CA GLN A 98 -20.72 9.69 -9.46
C GLN A 98 -21.58 8.69 -8.69
N GLN A 99 -21.28 7.40 -8.78
CA GLN A 99 -21.95 6.34 -8.04
C GLN A 99 -21.57 6.36 -6.55
N ALA A 100 -20.35 6.77 -6.22
CA ALA A 100 -19.83 6.91 -4.86
C ALA A 100 -20.05 8.31 -4.25
N LYS A 101 -21.13 9.02 -4.63
CA LYS A 101 -21.50 10.35 -4.14
C LYS A 101 -20.36 11.37 -4.16
N MET A 102 -19.51 11.31 -5.19
CA MET A 102 -18.34 12.17 -5.36
C MET A 102 -17.38 12.12 -4.15
N HIS A 103 -17.12 10.92 -3.64
CA HIS A 103 -16.22 10.71 -2.50
C HIS A 103 -14.85 11.41 -2.74
N PRO A 104 -14.26 12.09 -1.73
CA PRO A 104 -13.06 12.93 -1.90
C PRO A 104 -11.85 12.22 -2.51
N LEU A 105 -11.74 10.90 -2.33
CA LEU A 105 -10.68 10.10 -2.93
C LEU A 105 -10.68 10.17 -4.47
N PHE A 106 -11.81 10.46 -5.09
CA PHE A 106 -11.95 10.60 -6.54
C PHE A 106 -11.70 12.02 -7.07
N LEU A 107 -11.55 13.03 -6.20
CA LEU A 107 -11.40 14.43 -6.62
C LEU A 107 -10.02 14.77 -7.21
N GLY A 108 -9.04 13.87 -7.05
CA GLY A 108 -7.68 14.05 -7.56
C GLY A 108 -7.48 13.63 -9.01
N SER A 109 -6.27 13.80 -9.52
CA SER A 109 -5.82 13.11 -10.73
C SER A 109 -5.59 11.64 -10.37
N ILE A 110 -6.63 10.83 -10.59
CA ILE A 110 -6.66 9.39 -10.32
C ILE A 110 -7.02 8.63 -11.59
N GLY A 111 -6.63 7.36 -11.64
CA GLY A 111 -7.03 6.43 -12.69
C GLY A 111 -7.72 5.22 -12.08
N LEU A 112 -8.80 4.75 -12.70
CA LEU A 112 -9.44 3.49 -12.35
C LEU A 112 -9.28 2.52 -13.52
N TRP A 113 -8.72 1.34 -13.25
CA TRP A 113 -8.57 0.28 -14.23
C TRP A 113 -8.77 -1.08 -13.57
N ASN A 114 -9.63 -1.92 -14.14
CA ASN A 114 -9.85 -3.30 -13.70
C ASN A 114 -10.09 -3.45 -12.17
N GLY A 115 -10.89 -2.54 -11.59
CA GLY A 115 -11.16 -2.51 -10.14
C GLY A 115 -9.99 -2.05 -9.26
N VAL A 116 -8.91 -1.53 -9.84
CA VAL A 116 -7.76 -0.94 -9.13
C VAL A 116 -7.79 0.58 -9.28
N LEU A 117 -7.96 1.27 -8.16
CA LEU A 117 -7.94 2.73 -8.07
C LEU A 117 -6.52 3.22 -7.80
N ILE A 118 -5.91 3.89 -8.76
CA ILE A 118 -4.53 4.37 -8.69
C ILE A 118 -4.50 5.78 -8.13
N VAL A 119 -3.87 5.94 -6.96
CA VAL A 119 -3.81 7.19 -6.19
C VAL A 119 -2.36 7.53 -5.88
N LYS A 120 -1.97 8.79 -6.11
CA LYS A 120 -0.61 9.27 -5.79
C LYS A 120 -0.42 9.37 -4.28
N MET A 121 0.69 8.82 -3.79
CA MET A 121 1.18 9.04 -2.44
C MET A 121 1.80 10.45 -2.31
N PRO A 122 1.59 11.15 -1.17
CA PRO A 122 2.28 12.41 -0.88
C PRO A 122 3.80 12.26 -0.78
N ARG A 123 4.27 11.13 -0.23
CA ARG A 123 5.69 10.83 -0.08
C ARG A 123 6.01 9.45 -0.67
N PRO A 124 6.96 9.35 -1.62
CA PRO A 124 7.35 8.08 -2.19
C PRO A 124 8.18 7.26 -1.20
N ILE A 125 8.01 5.94 -1.25
CA ILE A 125 8.92 4.98 -0.61
C ILE A 125 9.92 4.56 -1.68
N ARG A 126 11.12 5.16 -1.65
CA ARG A 126 12.14 5.04 -2.69
C ARG A 126 13.42 4.42 -2.15
N PHE A 127 14.03 3.55 -2.95
CA PHE A 127 15.33 2.95 -2.72
C PHE A 127 16.23 3.24 -3.94
N TYR A 128 17.34 3.93 -3.71
CA TYR A 128 18.33 4.26 -4.74
C TYR A 128 19.27 3.09 -4.99
N ALA A 129 20.05 3.14 -6.08
CA ALA A 129 21.09 2.15 -6.35
C ALA A 129 22.00 1.94 -5.11
N GLY A 130 22.20 0.69 -4.70
CA GLY A 130 22.95 0.33 -3.49
C GLY A 130 22.20 0.48 -2.16
N ASP A 131 21.01 1.07 -2.12
CA ASP A 131 20.20 1.11 -0.90
C ASP A 131 19.76 -0.31 -0.50
N THR A 132 19.69 -0.55 0.81
CA THR A 132 19.24 -1.83 1.36
C THR A 132 17.71 -1.91 1.38
N ILE A 133 17.16 -3.01 0.85
CA ILE A 133 15.75 -3.37 0.95
C ILE A 133 15.60 -4.52 1.94
N LYS A 134 14.70 -4.35 2.92
CA LYS A 134 14.29 -5.42 3.85
C LYS A 134 13.09 -6.18 3.29
N TYR A 135 13.14 -7.50 3.37
CA TYR A 135 12.09 -8.40 2.89
C TYR A 135 12.00 -9.66 3.77
N ALA A 136 10.84 -10.30 3.84
CA ALA A 136 10.70 -11.61 4.48
C ALA A 136 11.15 -12.70 3.50
N ALA A 137 12.09 -13.55 3.90
CA ALA A 137 12.64 -14.58 3.01
C ALA A 137 11.77 -15.85 2.94
N ASN A 138 11.12 -16.19 4.06
CA ASN A 138 10.37 -17.43 4.22
C ASN A 138 8.85 -17.16 4.29
N PHE A 139 8.06 -18.19 3.98
CA PHE A 139 6.60 -18.15 4.11
C PHE A 139 6.12 -18.42 5.54
N SER A 140 6.87 -19.20 6.33
CA SER A 140 6.48 -19.65 7.67
C SER A 140 6.99 -18.76 8.81
N ASP A 141 7.85 -17.77 8.53
CA ASP A 141 8.37 -16.84 9.51
C ASP A 141 8.30 -15.39 9.02
N SER A 142 8.44 -14.45 9.95
CA SER A 142 8.51 -13.03 9.66
C SER A 142 9.91 -12.44 9.80
N THR A 143 10.94 -13.29 9.76
CA THR A 143 12.32 -12.82 9.93
C THR A 143 12.74 -12.06 8.68
N GLU A 144 13.13 -10.79 8.87
CA GLU A 144 13.53 -9.94 7.75
C GLU A 144 14.99 -10.19 7.36
N THR A 145 15.20 -10.42 6.07
CA THR A 145 16.51 -10.45 5.41
C THR A 145 16.70 -9.14 4.63
N SER A 146 17.92 -8.89 4.16
CA SER A 146 18.24 -7.74 3.31
C SER A 146 18.84 -8.15 1.97
N CYS A 147 18.49 -7.40 0.94
CA CYS A 147 19.19 -7.34 -0.35
C CYS A 147 19.48 -5.87 -0.67
N VAL A 148 20.18 -5.61 -1.77
CA VAL A 148 20.44 -4.24 -2.25
C VAL A 148 19.75 -3.97 -3.58
N VAL A 149 19.52 -2.69 -3.89
CA VAL A 149 19.14 -2.28 -5.24
C VAL A 149 20.34 -2.43 -6.19
N PRO A 150 20.17 -3.03 -7.38
CA PRO A 150 21.27 -3.23 -8.33
C PRO A 150 22.06 -1.96 -8.60
N ALA A 151 23.39 -2.07 -8.61
CA ALA A 151 24.26 -0.95 -8.93
C ALA A 151 24.05 -0.41 -10.36
N SER A 152 23.53 -1.25 -11.27
CA SER A 152 23.20 -0.91 -12.65
C SER A 152 22.14 0.19 -12.78
N PHE A 153 21.31 0.43 -11.75
CA PHE A 153 20.34 1.53 -11.74
C PHE A 153 21.03 2.89 -11.74
N GLY A 154 22.27 2.94 -11.26
CA GLY A 154 23.15 4.11 -11.30
C GLY A 154 22.47 5.37 -10.73
N THR A 155 22.55 6.47 -11.48
CA THR A 155 21.99 7.76 -11.09
C THR A 155 20.65 8.07 -11.74
N ASN A 156 20.16 7.17 -12.60
CA ASN A 156 19.04 7.43 -13.50
C ASN A 156 17.78 6.69 -13.10
N PHE A 157 17.92 5.60 -12.34
CA PHE A 157 16.80 4.81 -11.85
C PHE A 157 16.86 4.59 -10.34
N ALA A 158 15.67 4.38 -9.75
CA ALA A 158 15.49 3.90 -8.39
C ALA A 158 14.37 2.86 -8.38
N VAL A 159 14.22 2.16 -7.26
CA VAL A 159 13.07 1.30 -6.99
C VAL A 159 12.08 2.10 -6.13
N ASP A 160 10.84 2.23 -6.61
CA ASP A 160 9.74 2.77 -5.82
C ASP A 160 8.78 1.66 -5.42
N ARG A 161 8.31 1.71 -4.17
CA ARG A 161 7.32 0.77 -3.64
C ARG A 161 5.92 1.36 -3.74
N ALA A 162 5.08 0.71 -4.53
CA ALA A 162 3.64 0.88 -4.51
C ALA A 162 3.02 0.01 -3.41
N ILE A 163 1.88 0.45 -2.86
CA ILE A 163 1.14 -0.30 -1.84
C ILE A 163 -0.29 -0.46 -2.30
N LEU A 164 -0.70 -1.70 -2.56
CA LEU A 164 -2.10 -2.03 -2.77
C LEU A 164 -2.78 -2.18 -1.41
N LEU A 165 -3.81 -1.36 -1.16
CA LEU A 165 -4.62 -1.37 0.05
C LEU A 165 -5.99 -1.99 -0.23
N GLY A 166 -6.35 -2.93 0.64
CA GLY A 166 -7.71 -3.42 0.79
C GLY A 166 -8.51 -2.61 1.82
N GLY A 167 -9.77 -2.98 2.03
CA GLY A 167 -10.70 -2.31 2.95
C GLY A 167 -10.32 -2.37 4.43
N GLN A 168 -9.39 -3.25 4.82
CA GLN A 168 -8.94 -3.41 6.20
C GLN A 168 -7.47 -3.77 6.22
N ALA A 169 -6.64 -2.91 6.83
CA ALA A 169 -5.19 -3.12 6.85
C ALA A 169 -4.54 -2.96 8.24
N ILE A 170 -5.20 -2.32 9.21
CA ILE A 170 -4.67 -2.03 10.54
C ILE A 170 -5.70 -2.41 11.60
N GLY A 171 -5.21 -2.93 12.73
CA GLY A 171 -6.00 -3.10 13.94
C GLY A 171 -5.73 -1.96 14.90
N GLU A 172 -6.79 -1.34 15.39
CA GLU A 172 -6.75 -0.33 16.44
C GLU A 172 -7.49 -0.85 17.67
N ALA A 173 -6.80 -0.89 18.80
CA ALA A 173 -7.35 -1.26 20.09
C ALA A 173 -7.36 -0.04 21.00
N LEU A 174 -8.50 0.16 21.65
CA LEU A 174 -8.76 1.26 22.57
C LEU A 174 -9.12 0.67 23.93
N ALA A 175 -8.35 1.01 24.97
CA ALA A 175 -8.60 0.51 26.32
C ALA A 175 -9.35 1.55 27.15
N SER A 176 -10.25 1.10 28.02
CA SER A 176 -10.97 2.00 28.94
C SER A 176 -10.00 2.64 29.93
N SER A 177 -10.09 3.96 30.10
CA SER A 177 -9.48 4.62 31.25
C SER A 177 -10.26 4.29 32.53
N ASP A 178 -9.54 4.16 33.64
CA ASP A 178 -10.10 4.10 35.00
C ASP A 178 -10.88 5.37 35.39
N LYS A 179 -10.61 6.51 34.74
CA LYS A 179 -11.25 7.81 35.05
C LYS A 179 -12.53 8.08 34.29
N SER A 180 -12.61 7.67 33.03
CA SER A 180 -13.77 7.97 32.16
C SER A 180 -14.54 6.72 31.72
N SER A 181 -14.03 5.51 31.99
CA SER A 181 -14.55 4.24 31.48
C SER A 181 -14.68 4.17 29.96
N ILE A 182 -14.12 5.15 29.25
CA ILE A 182 -14.02 5.24 27.79
C ILE A 182 -12.55 5.50 27.42
N PRO A 183 -12.14 5.29 26.15
CA PRO A 183 -10.72 5.31 25.79
C PRO A 183 -9.99 6.65 25.90
N PHE A 184 -10.76 7.72 26.04
CA PHE A 184 -10.27 9.09 26.18
C PHE A 184 -10.75 9.63 27.51
N PHE A 185 -9.88 10.31 28.24
CA PHE A 185 -10.31 11.03 29.44
C PHE A 185 -9.86 12.49 29.38
N TRP A 186 -10.73 13.34 29.93
CA TRP A 186 -10.58 14.77 29.99
C TRP A 186 -10.65 15.17 31.46
N SER A 187 -9.65 15.92 31.92
CA SER A 187 -9.60 16.43 33.29
C SER A 187 -9.18 17.88 33.26
N GLU A 188 -10.06 18.75 33.74
CA GLU A 188 -9.76 20.17 33.97
C GLU A 188 -9.69 20.43 35.46
N LYS A 189 -8.74 21.26 35.87
CA LYS A 189 -8.63 21.71 37.26
C LYS A 189 -8.14 23.15 37.32
N GLU A 190 -8.84 23.96 38.11
CA GLU A 190 -8.37 25.31 38.47
C GLU A 190 -7.26 25.21 39.52
N LEU A 191 -6.17 25.92 39.27
CA LEU A 191 -5.01 26.06 40.13
C LEU A 191 -4.88 27.54 40.54
N ASP A 192 -4.12 27.78 41.60
CA ASP A 192 -3.74 29.14 42.03
C ASP A 192 -4.93 30.09 42.24
N HIS A 193 -5.92 29.64 43.05
CA HIS A 193 -7.13 30.43 43.39
C HIS A 193 -7.95 30.91 42.17
N GLY A 194 -7.94 30.17 41.07
CA GLY A 194 -8.70 30.50 39.86
C GLY A 194 -7.92 31.39 38.87
N ASP A 195 -6.63 31.64 39.12
CA ASP A 195 -5.76 32.36 38.17
C ASP A 195 -5.29 31.45 37.02
N LYS A 196 -5.31 30.12 37.20
CA LYS A 196 -4.79 29.16 36.21
C LYS A 196 -5.73 27.98 36.01
N VAL A 197 -5.82 27.51 34.77
CA VAL A 197 -6.53 26.27 34.41
C VAL A 197 -5.51 25.27 33.86
N GLU A 198 -5.49 24.09 34.44
CA GLU A 198 -4.74 22.95 33.91
C GLU A 198 -5.70 22.00 33.19
N LEU A 199 -5.36 21.63 31.96
CA LEU A 199 -6.09 20.67 31.13
C LEU A 199 -5.21 19.45 30.86
N LEU A 200 -5.74 18.26 31.18
CA LEU A 200 -5.13 16.99 30.87
C LEU A 200 -6.07 16.17 29.98
N ILE A 201 -5.58 15.80 28.80
CA ILE A 201 -6.23 14.85 27.90
C ILE A 201 -5.35 13.61 27.79
N GLY A 202 -5.90 12.45 28.10
CA GLY A 202 -5.19 11.18 27.98
C GLY A 202 -5.96 10.16 27.15
N ALA A 203 -5.22 9.30 26.45
CA ALA A 203 -5.78 8.23 25.64
C ALA A 203 -4.93 6.96 25.79
N ILE A 204 -5.59 5.80 25.87
CA ILE A 204 -4.91 4.49 25.80
C ILE A 204 -5.24 3.86 24.44
N ARG A 205 -4.28 3.93 23.52
CA ARG A 205 -4.44 3.52 22.13
C ARG A 205 -3.28 2.62 21.68
N GLY A 206 -3.61 1.45 21.17
CA GLY A 206 -2.67 0.54 20.51
C GLY A 206 -3.02 0.38 19.04
N VAL A 207 -2.03 0.52 18.15
CA VAL A 207 -2.22 0.33 16.70
C VAL A 207 -1.16 -0.63 16.19
N ALA A 208 -1.60 -1.67 15.48
CA ALA A 208 -0.69 -2.66 14.91
C ALA A 208 -1.16 -3.13 13.54
N LYS A 209 -0.19 -3.58 12.73
CA LYS A 209 -0.47 -4.28 11.47
C LYS A 209 -1.01 -5.67 11.79
N ILE A 210 -2.14 -6.04 11.18
CA ILE A 210 -2.74 -7.37 11.34
C ILE A 210 -2.10 -8.34 10.35
N ARG A 211 -1.73 -9.51 10.86
CA ARG A 211 -1.08 -10.60 10.14
C ARG A 211 -1.64 -11.93 10.64
N PHE A 212 -1.93 -12.83 9.71
CA PHE A 212 -2.50 -14.14 10.01
C PHE A 212 -1.59 -15.25 9.47
N GLU A 213 -1.53 -16.36 10.19
CA GLU A 213 -1.03 -17.62 9.65
C GLU A 213 -2.20 -18.27 8.89
N ILE A 214 -2.10 -18.34 7.56
CA ILE A 214 -3.15 -18.83 6.68
C ILE A 214 -2.71 -20.16 6.10
N ASP A 215 -3.60 -21.14 6.14
CA ASP A 215 -3.39 -22.41 5.45
C ASP A 215 -3.58 -22.21 3.93
N ALA A 216 -2.50 -22.33 3.17
CA ALA A 216 -2.51 -22.24 1.70
C ALA A 216 -2.71 -23.62 1.04
N GLY A 217 -3.21 -24.61 1.77
CA GLY A 217 -3.46 -25.97 1.27
C GLY A 217 -2.15 -26.73 1.12
N ASN A 218 -1.84 -27.17 -0.10
CA ASN A 218 -0.64 -27.98 -0.38
C ASN A 218 0.67 -27.23 -0.10
N ASP A 219 0.65 -25.90 -0.12
CA ASP A 219 1.81 -25.05 0.17
C ASP A 219 2.00 -24.80 1.68
N GLY A 220 1.18 -25.45 2.52
CA GLY A 220 1.22 -25.36 3.96
C GLY A 220 0.80 -24.01 4.51
N LYS A 221 1.16 -23.77 5.77
CA LYS A 221 0.79 -22.55 6.47
C LYS A 221 1.76 -21.41 6.16
N GLN A 222 1.20 -20.25 5.81
CA GLN A 222 1.95 -19.07 5.43
C GLN A 222 1.52 -17.85 6.23
N ILE A 223 2.52 -17.14 6.75
CA ILE A 223 2.36 -15.84 7.36
C ILE A 223 1.93 -14.83 6.28
N THR A 224 0.80 -14.16 6.51
CA THR A 224 0.14 -13.31 5.52
C THR A 224 -0.23 -11.95 6.11
N ASP A 225 0.30 -10.88 5.51
CA ASP A 225 -0.15 -9.52 5.81
C ASP A 225 -1.58 -9.30 5.31
N TYR A 226 -2.49 -8.91 6.21
CA TYR A 226 -3.90 -8.73 5.85
C TYR A 226 -4.14 -7.37 5.19
N GLY A 227 -4.74 -7.38 4.00
CA GLY A 227 -5.23 -6.17 3.32
C GLY A 227 -4.19 -5.14 2.90
N ALA A 228 -2.90 -5.51 2.85
CA ALA A 228 -1.88 -4.69 2.19
C ALA A 228 -0.91 -5.57 1.39
N VAL A 229 -0.51 -5.11 0.21
CA VAL A 229 0.45 -5.78 -0.66
C VAL A 229 1.48 -4.77 -1.12
N ALA A 230 2.77 -5.13 -1.05
CA ALA A 230 3.85 -4.30 -1.57
C ALA A 230 4.20 -4.74 -2.99
N ILE A 231 4.28 -3.78 -3.91
CA ILE A 231 4.72 -4.00 -5.30
C ILE A 231 5.86 -3.02 -5.57
N ASP A 232 7.06 -3.56 -5.80
CA ASP A 232 8.24 -2.75 -6.11
C ASP A 232 8.42 -2.65 -7.63
N THR A 233 8.70 -1.44 -8.14
CA THR A 233 8.91 -1.19 -9.58
C THR A 233 10.08 -0.24 -9.80
N ALA A 234 10.71 -0.31 -10.97
CA ALA A 234 11.70 0.67 -11.39
C ALA A 234 11.02 2.00 -11.74
N VAL A 235 11.70 3.09 -11.44
CA VAL A 235 11.29 4.45 -11.81
C VAL A 235 12.47 5.29 -12.27
N PRO A 236 12.27 6.18 -13.26
CA PRO A 236 13.28 7.18 -13.59
C PRO A 236 13.38 8.22 -12.45
N ILE A 237 14.60 8.68 -12.18
CA ILE A 237 14.89 9.69 -11.16
C ILE A 237 15.70 10.85 -11.75
N ILE A 238 15.61 12.01 -11.10
CA ILE A 238 16.32 13.24 -11.51
C ILE A 238 17.81 13.26 -11.10
N GLY A 239 18.28 12.22 -10.41
CA GLY A 239 19.65 12.10 -9.90
C GLY A 239 19.73 11.21 -8.67
N ALA A 240 20.96 10.81 -8.32
CA ALA A 240 21.24 9.97 -7.16
C ALA A 240 20.86 10.64 -5.82
N ARG A 241 20.77 9.81 -4.77
CA ARG A 241 20.59 10.27 -3.40
C ARG A 241 21.72 11.21 -3.00
N LYS A 242 21.37 12.40 -2.51
CA LYS A 242 22.30 13.32 -1.87
C LYS A 242 22.39 13.02 -0.38
#